data_AF-A0A7X9E0P8-F1
#
_entry.id   AF-A0A7X9E0P8-F1
#
_cell.length_a   1.000
_cell.length_b   1.000
_cell.length_c   1.000
_cell.angle_alpha   90.00
_cell.angle_beta   90.00
_cell.angle_gamma   90.00
#
_symmetry.space_group_name_H-M   'P 1'
#
loop_
_entity.id
_entity.type
_entity.pdbx_description
1 polymer ?
#
loop_
_entity_poly.entity_id
_entity_poly.type
_entity_poly.pdbx_seq_one_letter_code
_entity_poly.pdbx_strand_id
1 'polypeptide(L)'
;MNSENNIKKPLIVVSLTIIILFIISFIPVNYEIAGINIRQIDIFSDIKMDTDNGAINQINQLDHSPKPKIFKAEFNPLASLNTFYNLIKSESYNSSPAPVQGVKTPIIGNTKQLSYFFDALKNSKTKSVRIAHYGDSAIEGDLITSDIREELQKRFGGNGVGWLGIISQDITFRTTTKHSF
;
A
#
# COMPACT_ATOMS: atom_id res chain seq x y z
N MET A 1 -1.62 34.84 49.40
CA MET A 1 -2.08 34.15 48.17
C MET A 1 -0.90 33.40 47.59
N ASN A 2 -0.82 32.08 47.80
CA ASN A 2 0.25 31.29 47.19
C ASN A 2 -0.08 31.05 45.71
N SER A 3 0.71 31.68 44.84
CA SER A 3 0.70 31.46 43.40
C SER A 3 1.44 30.15 43.09
N GLU A 4 0.76 29.01 43.25
CA GLU A 4 1.34 27.74 42.80
C GLU A 4 1.32 27.62 41.27
N ASN A 5 2.52 27.47 40.70
CA ASN A 5 2.71 27.31 39.27
C ASN A 5 2.29 25.90 38.82
N ASN A 6 1.12 25.83 38.19
CA ASN A 6 0.48 24.58 37.76
C ASN A 6 0.91 24.10 36.37
N ILE A 7 1.83 24.80 35.69
CA ILE A 7 2.23 24.47 34.31
C ILE A 7 2.93 23.11 34.19
N LYS A 8 3.50 22.62 35.30
CA LYS A 8 4.15 21.30 35.37
C LYS A 8 3.14 20.16 35.55
N LYS A 9 1.91 20.44 35.97
CA LYS A 9 0.89 19.42 36.26
C LYS A 9 0.50 18.62 35.01
N PRO A 10 0.24 19.22 33.83
CA PRO A 10 -0.04 18.46 32.61
C PRO A 10 1.13 17.56 32.19
N LEU A 11 2.36 18.04 32.33
CA LEU A 11 3.57 17.28 31.95
C LEU A 11 3.76 16.06 32.86
N ILE A 12 3.47 16.20 34.16
CA ILE A 12 3.45 15.09 35.11
C ILE A 12 2.36 14.06 34.74
N VAL A 13 1.17 14.50 34.34
CA VAL A 13 0.07 13.61 33.93
C VAL A 13 0.43 12.83 32.67
N VAL A 14 1.03 13.48 31.66
CA VAL A 14 1.47 12.81 30.42
C VAL A 14 2.57 11.80 30.71
N SER A 15 3.57 12.17 31.52
CA SER A 15 4.67 11.26 31.89
C SER A 15 4.18 10.05 32.69
N LEU A 16 3.28 10.28 33.66
CA LEU A 16 2.60 9.21 34.41
C LEU A 16 1.81 8.28 33.48
N THR A 17 1.10 8.83 32.50
CA THR A 17 0.34 8.04 31.52
C THR A 17 1.26 7.14 30.70
N ILE A 18 2.40 7.67 30.21
CA ILE A 18 3.38 6.88 29.45
C ILE A 18 3.96 5.76 30.32
N ILE A 19 4.27 6.04 31.59
CA ILE A 19 4.79 5.03 32.54
C ILE A 19 3.75 3.93 32.80
N ILE A 20 2.48 4.29 33.00
CA ILE A 20 1.39 3.32 33.19
C ILE A 20 1.22 2.45 31.95
N LEU A 21 1.24 3.04 30.75
CA LEU A 21 1.16 2.29 29.50
C LEU A 21 2.36 1.36 29.31
N PHE A 22 3.56 1.81 29.68
CA PHE A 22 4.76 1.00 29.65
C PHE A 22 4.67 -0.19 30.60
N ILE A 23 4.17 0.02 31.83
CA ILE A 23 3.95 -1.07 32.81
C ILE A 23 2.89 -2.07 32.31
N ILE A 24 1.78 -1.57 31.74
CA ILE A 24 0.74 -2.43 31.14
C ILE A 24 1.30 -3.25 29.97
N SER A 25 2.25 -2.71 29.20
CA SER A 25 2.91 -3.42 28.11
C SER A 25 3.65 -4.69 28.57
N PHE A 26 4.14 -4.72 29.82
CA PHE A 26 4.79 -5.91 30.39
C PHE A 26 3.83 -6.94 30.96
N ILE A 27 2.53 -6.65 31.04
CA ILE A 27 1.53 -7.63 31.48
C ILE A 27 1.17 -8.50 30.26
N PRO A 28 1.55 -9.78 30.24
CA PRO A 28 1.02 -10.72 29.26
C PRO A 28 -0.46 -10.95 29.59
N VAL A 29 -1.35 -10.16 29.00
CA VAL A 29 -2.81 -10.33 29.14
C VAL A 29 -3.26 -11.51 28.28
N ASN A 30 -2.97 -12.71 28.75
CA ASN A 30 -3.59 -13.94 28.25
C ASN A 30 -4.92 -14.15 28.98
N TYR A 31 -5.90 -13.26 28.75
CA TYR A 31 -7.27 -13.53 29.17
C TYR A 31 -8.04 -14.17 28.03
N GLU A 32 -8.55 -15.38 28.26
CA GLU A 32 -9.62 -15.96 27.47
C GLU A 32 -10.94 -15.27 27.82
N ILE A 33 -11.17 -14.06 27.29
CA ILE A 33 -12.47 -13.42 27.38
C ILE A 33 -13.32 -14.00 26.25
N ALA A 34 -14.32 -14.80 26.62
CA ALA A 34 -15.32 -15.35 25.69
C ALA A 34 -14.75 -16.22 24.55
N GLY A 35 -13.70 -17.02 24.83
CA GLY A 35 -13.19 -18.04 23.89
C GLY A 35 -12.39 -17.51 22.72
N ILE A 36 -12.01 -16.22 22.72
CA ILE A 36 -11.15 -15.62 21.69
C ILE A 36 -9.74 -15.48 22.28
N ASN A 37 -8.78 -16.21 21.70
CA ASN A 37 -7.38 -16.10 22.06
C ASN A 37 -6.78 -14.83 21.43
N ILE A 38 -6.59 -13.79 22.23
CA ILE A 38 -5.99 -12.54 21.76
C ILE A 38 -4.48 -12.79 21.62
N ARG A 39 -3.96 -12.70 20.39
CA ARG A 39 -2.51 -12.80 20.15
C ARG A 39 -1.83 -11.50 20.56
N GLN A 40 -0.69 -11.61 21.20
CA GLN A 40 0.16 -10.46 21.51
C GLN A 40 0.67 -9.84 20.20
N ILE A 41 0.37 -8.56 19.99
CA ILE A 41 0.81 -7.80 18.81
C ILE A 41 2.11 -7.07 19.20
N ASP A 42 3.22 -7.43 18.55
CA ASP A 42 4.49 -6.73 18.73
C ASP A 42 4.52 -5.47 17.84
N ILE A 43 4.39 -4.31 18.46
CA ILE A 43 4.30 -3.00 17.78
C ILE A 43 5.62 -2.64 17.09
N PHE A 44 6.73 -3.29 17.46
CA PHE A 44 8.06 -3.04 16.89
C PHE A 44 8.51 -4.11 15.89
N SER A 45 7.62 -5.00 15.44
CA SER A 45 7.96 -6.07 14.50
C SER A 45 8.55 -5.54 13.19
N ASP A 46 8.11 -4.36 12.75
CA ASP A 46 8.54 -3.74 11.49
C ASP A 46 9.94 -3.10 11.58
N ILE A 47 10.47 -2.95 12.80
CA ILE A 47 11.76 -2.32 13.08
C ILE A 47 12.79 -3.35 13.57
N LYS A 48 12.34 -4.52 14.06
CA LYS A 48 13.22 -5.60 14.51
C LYS A 48 13.76 -6.37 13.30
N MET A 49 15.08 -6.51 13.20
CA MET A 49 15.70 -7.48 12.29
C MET A 49 15.50 -8.87 12.86
N ASP A 50 14.86 -9.76 12.08
CA ASP A 50 14.67 -11.15 12.44
C ASP A 50 16.02 -11.81 12.75
N THR A 51 16.21 -12.17 14.02
CA THR A 51 17.35 -12.96 14.45
C THR A 51 16.91 -14.42 14.40
N ASP A 52 17.05 -15.04 13.23
CA ASP A 52 16.76 -16.47 13.06
C ASP A 52 17.80 -17.32 13.79
N ASN A 53 17.51 -17.63 15.05
CA ASN A 53 18.13 -18.71 15.80
C ASN A 53 17.36 -20.00 15.51
N GLY A 54 17.94 -20.89 14.69
CA GLY A 54 17.71 -22.33 14.88
C GLY A 54 17.52 -23.19 13.64
N ALA A 55 18.23 -24.32 13.68
CA ALA A 55 17.88 -25.60 13.08
C ALA A 55 18.12 -25.79 11.56
N ILE A 56 19.42 -25.92 11.25
CA ILE A 56 19.89 -26.90 10.27
C ILE A 56 19.33 -28.28 10.69
N ASN A 57 18.44 -28.88 9.90
CA ASN A 57 18.35 -30.35 9.70
C ASN A 57 17.45 -30.69 8.50
N GLN A 58 18.12 -30.79 7.36
CA GLN A 58 17.94 -31.73 6.24
C GLN A 58 16.67 -32.59 6.24
N ILE A 59 15.74 -32.29 5.32
CA ILE A 59 14.89 -33.30 4.67
C ILE A 59 14.78 -32.97 3.17
N ASN A 60 15.54 -33.72 2.39
CA ASN A 60 15.30 -34.21 1.03
C ASN A 60 14.86 -33.27 -0.12
N GLN A 61 15.82 -33.15 -1.04
CA GLN A 61 15.76 -32.97 -2.49
C GLN A 61 14.41 -33.25 -3.18
N LEU A 62 13.96 -32.30 -4.01
CA LEU A 62 13.64 -32.42 -5.45
C LEU A 62 12.80 -31.20 -5.86
N ASP A 63 13.43 -30.21 -6.52
CA ASP A 63 12.86 -29.50 -7.67
C ASP A 63 13.79 -28.38 -8.14
N HIS A 64 13.94 -28.31 -9.46
CA HIS A 64 14.81 -27.38 -10.15
C HIS A 64 14.35 -25.92 -9.94
N SER A 65 15.14 -25.15 -9.20
CA SER A 65 15.15 -23.69 -9.22
C SER A 65 16.57 -23.21 -8.90
N PRO A 66 17.12 -22.20 -9.60
CA PRO A 66 18.45 -21.70 -9.31
C PRO A 66 18.42 -21.06 -7.92
N LYS A 67 19.09 -21.70 -6.95
CA LYS A 67 19.25 -21.15 -5.60
C LYS A 67 19.94 -19.78 -5.70
N PRO A 68 19.42 -18.75 -5.02
CA PRO A 68 20.11 -17.47 -4.96
C PRO A 68 21.50 -17.69 -4.36
N LYS A 69 22.54 -17.21 -5.03
CA LYS A 69 23.90 -17.19 -4.47
C LYS A 69 23.85 -16.31 -3.22
N ILE A 70 24.03 -16.93 -2.06
CA ILE A 70 24.15 -16.26 -0.77
C ILE A 70 25.40 -15.38 -0.82
N PHE A 71 25.21 -14.06 -0.86
CA PHE A 71 26.29 -13.09 -0.72
C PHE A 71 26.57 -12.96 0.78
N LYS A 72 27.72 -13.48 1.23
CA LYS A 72 28.20 -13.21 2.59
C LYS A 72 28.56 -11.73 2.65
N ALA A 73 27.77 -10.93 3.35
CA ALA A 73 28.05 -9.51 3.51
C ALA A 73 29.14 -9.33 4.57
N GLU A 74 30.40 -9.29 4.12
CA GLU A 74 31.48 -8.64 4.87
C GLU A 74 31.29 -7.12 4.75
N PHE A 75 31.47 -6.40 5.86
CA PHE A 75 31.31 -4.94 5.91
C PHE A 75 32.51 -4.27 5.22
N ASN A 76 32.49 -4.19 3.88
CA ASN A 76 33.47 -3.46 3.10
C ASN A 76 32.85 -2.15 2.56
N PRO A 77 33.13 -1.00 3.21
CA PRO A 77 32.53 0.29 2.83
C PRO A 77 32.91 0.73 1.40
N LEU A 78 33.99 0.18 0.84
CA LEU A 78 34.42 0.46 -0.53
C LEU A 78 33.56 -0.30 -1.56
N ALA A 79 33.11 -1.52 -1.21
CA ALA A 79 32.23 -2.32 -2.06
C ALA A 79 30.81 -1.73 -2.11
N SER A 80 30.31 -1.19 -0.99
CA SER A 80 29.01 -0.53 -0.94
C SER A 80 28.95 0.72 -1.81
N LEU A 81 30.04 1.48 -1.93
CA LEU A 81 30.10 2.65 -2.81
C LEU A 81 30.05 2.27 -4.29
N ASN A 82 30.73 1.20 -4.70
CA ASN A 82 30.67 0.69 -6.07
C ASN A 82 29.28 0.11 -6.41
N THR A 83 28.65 -0.58 -5.46
CA THR A 83 27.26 -1.04 -5.64
C THR A 83 26.29 0.13 -5.73
N PHE A 84 26.48 1.18 -4.93
CA PHE A 84 25.65 2.39 -5.00
C PHE A 84 25.83 3.15 -6.32
N TYR A 85 27.06 3.27 -6.82
CA TYR A 85 27.34 3.86 -8.14
C TYR A 85 26.68 3.05 -9.28
N ASN A 86 26.74 1.72 -9.20
CA ASN A 86 26.06 0.85 -10.18
C ASN A 86 24.52 0.90 -10.05
N LEU A 87 23.99 1.10 -8.84
CA LEU A 87 22.56 1.26 -8.58
C LEU A 87 22.03 2.57 -9.18
N ILE A 88 22.74 3.68 -8.98
CA ILE A 88 22.40 4.98 -9.59
C ILE A 88 22.52 4.89 -11.11
N LYS A 89 23.54 4.17 -11.63
CA LYS A 89 23.71 3.97 -13.08
C LYS A 89 22.64 3.07 -13.71
N SER A 90 21.91 2.30 -12.91
CA SER A 90 20.85 1.39 -13.38
C SER A 90 19.48 2.04 -13.57
N GLU A 91 19.34 3.37 -13.36
CA GLU A 91 18.15 4.17 -13.71
C GLU A 91 17.86 4.26 -15.23
N SER A 92 18.40 3.37 -16.05
CA SER A 92 17.87 3.14 -17.40
C SER A 92 16.76 2.09 -17.36
N TYR A 93 15.52 2.58 -17.40
CA TYR A 93 14.34 1.95 -18.03
C TYR A 93 14.34 0.42 -18.01
N ASN A 94 14.16 -0.17 -16.82
CA ASN A 94 13.50 -1.46 -16.75
C ASN A 94 12.18 -1.24 -16.05
N SER A 95 11.13 -1.19 -16.86
CA SER A 95 9.73 -1.15 -16.45
C SER A 95 9.54 -2.02 -15.23
N SER A 96 9.17 -1.38 -14.12
CA SER A 96 8.70 -2.08 -12.92
C SER A 96 7.71 -3.17 -13.35
N PRO A 97 7.87 -4.43 -12.89
CA PRO A 97 6.85 -5.42 -13.14
C PRO A 97 5.53 -4.84 -12.64
N ALA A 98 4.52 -4.80 -13.53
CA ALA A 98 3.22 -4.23 -13.24
C ALA A 98 2.74 -4.71 -11.85
N PRO A 99 2.10 -3.83 -11.05
CA PRO A 99 1.60 -4.20 -9.73
C PRO A 99 0.88 -5.54 -9.82
N VAL A 100 1.17 -6.44 -8.88
CA VAL A 100 0.66 -7.83 -8.84
C VAL A 100 -0.81 -7.81 -9.25
N GLN A 101 -1.08 -8.18 -10.51
CA GLN A 101 -2.44 -8.23 -11.01
C GLN A 101 -3.11 -9.36 -10.24
N GLY A 102 -4.25 -9.04 -9.62
CA GLY A 102 -5.03 -10.02 -8.88
C GLY A 102 -5.30 -11.29 -9.71
N VAL A 103 -5.70 -12.36 -9.03
CA VAL A 103 -6.08 -13.61 -9.71
C VAL A 103 -7.15 -13.28 -10.75
N LYS A 104 -6.95 -13.71 -12.01
CA LYS A 104 -7.93 -13.54 -13.09
C LYS A 104 -9.20 -14.32 -12.74
N THR A 105 -10.13 -13.66 -12.07
CA THR A 105 -11.45 -14.22 -11.77
C THR A 105 -12.42 -13.84 -12.87
N PRO A 106 -13.11 -14.81 -13.50
CA PRO A 106 -14.15 -14.50 -14.47
C PRO A 106 -15.30 -13.74 -13.79
N ILE A 107 -16.01 -12.92 -14.56
CA ILE A 107 -17.24 -12.27 -14.08
C ILE A 107 -18.31 -13.35 -13.93
N ILE A 108 -18.87 -13.48 -12.73
CA ILE A 108 -19.91 -14.46 -12.40
C ILE A 108 -21.27 -13.73 -12.30
N GLY A 109 -22.36 -14.43 -12.63
CA GLY A 109 -23.73 -13.90 -12.54
C GLY A 109 -24.36 -13.58 -13.90
N ASN A 110 -25.33 -12.65 -13.92
CA ASN A 110 -26.03 -12.26 -15.15
C ASN A 110 -25.20 -11.29 -16.01
N THR A 111 -24.26 -11.84 -16.77
CA THR A 111 -23.37 -11.06 -17.64
C THR A 111 -24.08 -10.40 -18.82
N LYS A 112 -25.33 -10.81 -19.15
CA LYS A 112 -26.09 -10.20 -20.25
C LYS A 112 -26.37 -8.72 -20.01
N GLN A 113 -26.50 -8.27 -18.76
CA GLN A 113 -26.75 -6.86 -18.46
C GLN A 113 -25.56 -5.96 -18.85
N LEU A 114 -24.33 -6.49 -18.81
CA LEU A 114 -23.14 -5.76 -19.22
C LEU A 114 -22.99 -5.66 -20.75
N SER A 115 -23.76 -6.41 -21.54
CA SER A 115 -23.63 -6.37 -23.00
C SER A 115 -23.89 -4.97 -23.55
N TYR A 116 -24.90 -4.28 -23.02
CA TYR A 116 -25.23 -2.90 -23.43
C TYR A 116 -24.07 -1.93 -23.18
N PHE A 117 -23.37 -2.09 -22.05
CA PHE A 117 -22.20 -1.28 -21.72
C PHE A 117 -21.05 -1.55 -22.69
N PHE A 118 -20.72 -2.82 -22.96
CA PHE A 118 -19.66 -3.17 -23.90
C PHE A 118 -19.99 -2.81 -25.34
N ASP A 119 -21.26 -2.89 -25.74
CA ASP A 119 -21.69 -2.47 -27.07
C ASP A 119 -21.63 -0.95 -27.22
N ALA A 120 -21.91 -0.17 -26.17
CA ALA A 120 -21.65 1.27 -26.16
C ALA A 120 -20.14 1.55 -26.31
N LEU A 121 -19.28 0.83 -25.58
CA LEU A 121 -17.82 0.96 -25.70
C LEU A 121 -17.28 0.61 -27.08
N LYS A 122 -17.80 -0.41 -27.76
CA LYS A 122 -17.39 -0.72 -29.15
C LYS A 122 -17.70 0.44 -30.11
N ASN A 123 -18.74 1.20 -29.83
CA ASN A 123 -19.19 2.34 -30.63
C ASN A 123 -18.59 3.68 -30.14
N SER A 124 -17.65 3.68 -29.19
CA SER A 124 -17.05 4.89 -28.60
C SER A 124 -16.30 5.76 -29.61
N LYS A 125 -15.83 5.18 -30.73
CA LYS A 125 -15.12 5.91 -31.78
C LYS A 125 -16.01 6.89 -32.54
N THR A 126 -17.32 6.63 -32.58
CA THR A 126 -18.29 7.45 -33.30
C THR A 126 -19.23 8.20 -32.37
N LYS A 127 -19.40 7.73 -31.13
CA LYS A 127 -20.27 8.34 -30.11
C LYS A 127 -19.53 8.55 -28.80
N SER A 128 -19.76 9.69 -28.17
CA SER A 128 -19.21 9.95 -26.82
C SER A 128 -19.88 9.02 -25.80
N VAL A 129 -19.07 8.23 -25.10
CA VAL A 129 -19.50 7.39 -23.99
C VAL A 129 -18.99 8.02 -22.69
N ARG A 130 -19.91 8.27 -21.75
CA ARG A 130 -19.59 8.81 -20.42
C ARG A 130 -19.82 7.72 -19.38
N ILE A 131 -18.81 7.46 -18.57
CA ILE A 131 -18.82 6.38 -17.58
C ILE A 131 -18.74 7.04 -16.19
N ALA A 132 -19.67 6.68 -15.31
CA ALA A 132 -19.66 7.11 -13.92
C ALA A 132 -19.21 5.94 -13.05
N HIS A 133 -18.18 6.17 -12.24
CA HIS A 133 -17.65 5.20 -11.27
C HIS A 133 -18.08 5.64 -9.88
N TYR A 134 -18.89 4.83 -9.21
CA TYR A 134 -19.38 5.09 -7.86
C TYR A 134 -18.78 4.07 -6.89
N GLY A 135 -18.34 4.54 -5.75
CA GLY A 135 -17.68 3.73 -4.73
C GLY A 135 -17.62 4.48 -3.40
N ASP A 136 -16.81 3.95 -2.49
CA ASP A 136 -16.50 4.54 -1.20
C ASP A 136 -15.22 5.39 -1.28
N SER A 137 -14.51 5.53 -0.17
CA SER A 137 -13.23 6.25 -0.10
C SER A 137 -12.14 5.67 -1.00
N ALA A 138 -12.24 4.42 -1.46
CA ALA A 138 -11.19 3.80 -2.29
C ALA A 138 -11.06 4.43 -3.70
N ILE A 139 -12.07 5.17 -4.17
CA ILE A 139 -12.02 5.90 -5.45
C ILE A 139 -11.63 7.37 -5.28
N GLU A 140 -11.38 7.83 -4.06
CA GLU A 140 -10.95 9.18 -3.74
C GLU A 140 -9.58 9.48 -4.38
N GLY A 141 -9.35 10.73 -4.81
CA GLY A 141 -8.09 11.13 -5.41
C GLY A 141 -7.84 10.56 -6.81
N ASP A 142 -8.86 9.98 -7.44
CA ASP A 142 -8.75 9.30 -8.74
C ASP A 142 -7.79 8.09 -8.72
N LEU A 143 -7.51 7.47 -7.56
CA LEU A 143 -6.48 6.41 -7.45
C LEU A 143 -6.79 5.15 -8.29
N ILE A 144 -7.98 4.58 -8.15
CA ILE A 144 -8.42 3.42 -8.94
C ILE A 144 -9.05 3.88 -10.25
N THR A 145 -9.76 4.99 -10.21
CA THR A 145 -10.49 5.54 -11.35
C THR A 145 -9.53 6.00 -12.45
N SER A 146 -8.30 6.42 -12.13
CA SER A 146 -7.26 6.75 -13.10
C SER A 146 -6.93 5.58 -13.99
N ASP A 147 -6.68 4.42 -13.39
CA ASP A 147 -6.21 3.22 -14.07
C ASP A 147 -7.31 2.66 -14.96
N ILE A 148 -8.55 2.64 -14.45
CA ILE A 148 -9.72 2.26 -15.24
C ILE A 148 -9.89 3.21 -16.43
N ARG A 149 -9.80 4.53 -16.21
CA ARG A 149 -9.95 5.54 -17.26
C ARG A 149 -8.85 5.38 -18.31
N GLU A 150 -7.60 5.22 -17.91
CA GLU A 150 -6.46 5.04 -18.82
C GLU A 150 -6.61 3.77 -19.65
N GLU A 151 -6.92 2.63 -19.03
CA GLU A 151 -7.07 1.36 -19.74
C GLU A 151 -8.25 1.37 -20.72
N LEU A 152 -9.37 2.02 -20.34
CA LEU A 152 -10.51 2.18 -21.24
C LEU A 152 -10.19 3.13 -22.40
N GLN A 153 -9.53 4.26 -22.13
CA GLN A 153 -9.12 5.23 -23.15
C GLN A 153 -8.09 4.63 -24.12
N LYS A 154 -7.15 3.84 -23.62
CA LYS A 154 -6.16 3.13 -24.42
C LYS A 154 -6.79 2.10 -25.36
N ARG A 155 -7.84 1.39 -24.91
CA ARG A 155 -8.50 0.33 -25.70
C ARG A 155 -9.57 0.85 -26.64
N PHE A 156 -10.38 1.80 -26.18
CA PHE A 156 -11.59 2.27 -26.88
C PHE A 156 -11.46 3.71 -27.39
N GLY A 157 -10.36 4.39 -27.11
CA GLY A 157 -10.13 5.79 -27.48
C GLY A 157 -10.72 6.79 -26.48
N GLY A 158 -10.26 8.03 -26.58
CA GLY A 158 -10.69 9.15 -25.74
C GLY A 158 -9.53 9.71 -24.90
N ASN A 159 -9.52 11.02 -24.65
CA ASN A 159 -8.45 11.70 -23.91
C ASN A 159 -9.02 12.65 -22.83
N GLY A 160 -10.31 12.52 -22.50
CA GLY A 160 -10.99 13.45 -21.60
C GLY A 160 -10.79 13.08 -20.13
N VAL A 161 -10.65 14.10 -19.28
CA VAL A 161 -10.62 13.93 -17.81
C VAL A 161 -12.01 13.62 -17.22
N GLY A 162 -13.08 13.81 -18.00
CA GLY A 162 -14.45 13.54 -17.57
C GLY A 162 -15.05 14.72 -16.81
N TRP A 163 -15.94 14.40 -15.86
CA TRP A 163 -16.57 15.41 -15.00
C TRP A 163 -15.68 15.67 -13.79
N LEU A 164 -15.40 16.95 -13.53
CA LEU A 164 -14.58 17.39 -12.41
C LEU A 164 -15.21 18.64 -11.79
N GLY A 165 -15.24 18.70 -10.45
CA GLY A 165 -15.67 19.90 -9.75
C GLY A 165 -14.75 21.08 -10.04
N ILE A 166 -15.31 22.29 -9.98
CA ILE A 166 -14.53 23.55 -10.10
C ILE A 166 -13.44 23.57 -9.00
N ILE A 167 -13.83 23.16 -7.78
CA ILE A 167 -12.93 22.89 -6.66
C ILE A 167 -13.16 21.45 -6.18
N SER A 168 -12.10 20.77 -5.76
CA SER A 168 -12.15 19.41 -5.23
C SER A 168 -11.37 19.32 -3.91
N GLN A 169 -11.87 18.54 -2.96
CA GLN A 169 -11.20 18.36 -1.66
C GLN A 169 -9.92 17.52 -1.78
N ASP A 170 -9.88 16.61 -2.74
CA ASP A 170 -8.77 15.69 -2.99
C ASP A 170 -7.70 16.27 -3.95
N ILE A 171 -7.75 17.57 -4.23
CA ILE A 171 -6.86 18.25 -5.18
C ILE A 171 -5.37 18.08 -4.86
N THR A 172 -5.02 17.96 -3.58
CA THR A 172 -3.63 17.91 -3.10
C THR A 172 -2.95 16.58 -3.42
N PHE A 173 -3.71 15.50 -3.58
CA PHE A 173 -3.16 14.16 -3.79
C PHE A 173 -3.62 13.48 -5.08
N ARG A 174 -4.43 14.15 -5.90
CA ARG A 174 -4.68 13.72 -7.29
C ARG A 174 -3.39 13.75 -8.10
N THR A 175 -3.07 12.65 -8.76
CA THR A 175 -1.88 12.52 -9.61
C THR A 175 -2.17 12.76 -11.09
N THR A 176 -3.45 12.73 -11.49
CA THR A 176 -3.87 12.71 -12.91
C THR A 176 -4.37 14.06 -13.44
N THR A 177 -4.74 14.99 -12.56
CA THR A 177 -5.30 16.30 -12.94
C THR A 177 -4.71 17.41 -12.08
N LYS A 178 -4.42 18.56 -12.69
CA LYS A 178 -3.98 19.76 -11.98
C LYS A 178 -5.00 20.88 -12.16
N HIS A 179 -5.52 21.42 -11.07
CA HIS A 179 -6.31 22.65 -11.09
C HIS A 179 -5.41 23.86 -10.81
N SER A 180 -5.64 24.96 -11.53
CA SER A 180 -5.01 26.26 -11.33
C SER A 180 -6.10 27.32 -11.37
N PHE A 181 -6.05 28.30 -10.48
CA PHE A 181 -7.03 29.38 -10.35
C PHE A 181 -6.35 30.74 -10.48
#